data_AF-A0A950SJP3-F1
#
_entry.id   AF-A0A950SJP3-F1
#
_cell.length_a   1.000
_cell.length_b   1.000
_cell.length_c   1.000
_cell.angle_alpha   90.00
_cell.angle_beta   90.00
_cell.angle_gamma   90.00
#
_symmetry.space_group_name_H-M   'P 1'
#
loop_
_entity.id
_entity.type
_entity.pdbx_description
1 polymer ?
#
loop_
_entity_poly.entity_id
_entity_poly.type
_entity_poly.pdbx_seq_one_letter_code
_entity_poly.pdbx_strand_id
1 'polypeptide(L)'
;MKVTRTASAAFTVEFENDDELREEHRANLSMSGLRLPTTEAVALNATLLLTLRGPWGGESFARATVVAILPDAIALAIDGNAEEHFARLLARPADDSSDETPEKKQNIWDRIRALSQMEKLLLAVKADRTERALLLQDNDPRVLLSLLRNPRLTVDEVARLAKSSFLTYQVADVIIKTGQWMANLDVRLGLIHNAKTPPAFALRILPTLPESEVRSIARGGSNMALKTAA
;
A
#
# COMPACT_ATOMS: atom_id res chain seq x y z
N MET A 1 -4.08 -1.37 -28.95
CA MET A 1 -2.65 -1.06 -29.01
C MET A 1 -2.51 0.16 -29.89
N LYS A 2 -2.13 1.29 -29.31
CA LYS A 2 -1.91 2.54 -30.05
C LYS A 2 -0.43 2.71 -30.29
N VAL A 3 -0.04 2.92 -31.54
CA VAL A 3 1.36 3.11 -31.93
C VAL A 3 1.53 4.52 -32.47
N THR A 4 2.52 5.24 -31.95
CA THR A 4 2.88 6.59 -32.41
C THR A 4 4.37 6.64 -32.70
N ARG A 5 4.76 7.27 -33.81
CA ARG A 5 6.17 7.47 -34.14
C ARG A 5 6.67 8.75 -33.48
N THR A 6 7.67 8.60 -32.62
CA THR A 6 8.23 9.71 -31.83
C THR A 6 9.51 10.23 -32.48
N ALA A 7 10.23 9.41 -33.26
CA ALA A 7 11.38 9.84 -34.06
C ALA A 7 11.63 8.89 -35.26
N SER A 8 12.64 9.21 -36.09
CA SER A 8 13.00 8.40 -37.27
C SER A 8 13.24 6.91 -36.94
N ALA A 9 13.75 6.61 -35.74
CA ALA A 9 13.99 5.24 -35.26
C ALA A 9 13.40 5.00 -33.86
N ALA A 10 12.31 5.70 -33.50
CA ALA A 10 11.68 5.55 -32.20
C ALA A 10 10.14 5.49 -32.28
N PHE A 11 9.55 4.53 -31.58
CA PHE A 11 8.10 4.32 -31.51
C PHE A 11 7.63 4.24 -30.07
N THR A 12 6.50 4.86 -29.80
CA THR A 12 5.77 4.73 -28.54
C THR A 12 4.57 3.83 -28.75
N VAL A 13 4.47 2.79 -27.95
CA VAL A 13 3.39 1.80 -27.94
C VAL A 13 2.62 1.95 -26.65
N GLU A 14 1.33 2.18 -26.73
CA GLU A 14 0.44 2.33 -25.59
C GLU A 14 -0.61 1.23 -25.59
N PHE A 15 -0.70 0.52 -24.46
CA PHE A 15 -1.70 -0.50 -24.18
C PHE A 15 -2.85 0.15 -23.42
N GLU A 16 -4.08 0.01 -23.93
CA GLU A 16 -5.23 0.69 -23.35
C GLU A 16 -5.70 -0.03 -22.08
N ASN A 17 -5.72 -1.36 -22.12
CA ASN A 17 -6.25 -2.21 -21.06
C ASN A 17 -5.26 -3.31 -20.67
N ASP A 18 -5.46 -3.84 -19.46
CA ASP A 18 -4.69 -4.95 -18.89
C ASP A 18 -4.85 -6.25 -19.70
N ASP A 19 -6.08 -6.58 -20.11
CA ASP A 19 -6.36 -7.77 -20.93
C ASP A 19 -5.63 -7.71 -22.28
N GLU A 20 -5.56 -6.54 -22.89
CA GLU A 20 -4.83 -6.31 -24.14
C GLU A 20 -3.32 -6.53 -23.98
N LEU A 21 -2.73 -6.05 -22.88
CA LEU A 21 -1.31 -6.27 -22.57
C LEU A 21 -1.01 -7.75 -22.28
N ARG A 22 -1.90 -8.46 -21.59
CA ARG A 22 -1.75 -9.90 -21.33
C ARG A 22 -1.86 -10.75 -22.59
N GLU A 23 -2.77 -10.39 -23.49
CA GLU A 23 -2.92 -11.08 -24.77
C GLU A 23 -1.67 -10.91 -25.64
N GLU A 24 -1.12 -9.69 -25.73
CA GLU A 24 0.12 -9.43 -26.45
C GLU A 24 1.32 -10.13 -25.80
N HIS A 25 1.35 -10.24 -24.47
CA HIS A 25 2.40 -10.98 -23.78
C HIS A 25 2.37 -12.47 -24.07
N ARG A 26 1.18 -13.07 -24.00
CA ARG A 26 0.99 -14.48 -24.33
C ARG A 26 1.30 -14.79 -25.80
N ALA A 27 0.97 -13.88 -26.71
CA ALA A 27 1.15 -14.08 -28.14
C ALA A 27 2.59 -13.82 -28.60
N ASN A 28 3.22 -12.73 -28.11
CA ASN A 28 4.45 -12.20 -28.68
C ASN A 28 5.50 -11.84 -27.62
N LEU A 29 5.18 -11.04 -26.58
CA LEU A 29 6.22 -10.52 -25.67
C LEU A 29 6.93 -11.63 -24.89
N SER A 30 6.24 -12.70 -24.48
CA SER A 30 6.86 -13.85 -23.79
C SER A 30 7.99 -14.50 -24.60
N MET A 31 7.94 -14.38 -25.92
CA MET A 31 8.98 -14.85 -26.84
C MET A 31 9.96 -13.74 -27.24
N SER A 32 9.97 -12.62 -26.52
CA SER A 32 10.69 -11.39 -26.85
C SER A 32 10.30 -10.80 -28.22
N GLY A 33 9.11 -11.13 -28.70
CA GLY A 33 8.55 -10.58 -29.93
C GLY A 33 7.57 -9.44 -29.64
N LEU A 34 7.44 -8.51 -30.57
CA LEU A 34 6.36 -7.52 -30.55
C LEU A 34 5.83 -7.30 -31.95
N ARG A 35 4.51 -7.38 -32.11
CA ARG A 35 3.86 -6.99 -33.36
C ARG A 35 3.51 -5.52 -33.28
N LEU A 36 4.17 -4.70 -34.09
CA LEU A 36 3.93 -3.25 -34.15
C LEU A 36 3.00 -2.92 -35.32
N PRO A 37 1.70 -2.66 -35.10
CA PRO A 37 0.77 -2.27 -36.16
C PRO A 37 1.10 -0.86 -36.64
N THR A 38 1.75 -0.76 -37.79
CA THR A 38 2.08 0.50 -38.46
C THR A 38 2.08 0.31 -39.96
N THR A 39 1.71 1.34 -40.70
CA THR A 39 1.80 1.42 -42.17
C THR A 39 3.11 2.08 -42.63
N GLU A 40 3.97 2.46 -41.68
CA GLU A 40 5.22 3.17 -41.97
C GLU A 40 6.34 2.23 -42.42
N ALA A 41 7.08 2.63 -43.45
CA ALA A 41 8.19 1.85 -43.99
C ALA A 41 9.44 1.99 -43.11
N VAL A 42 9.90 0.88 -42.53
CA VAL A 42 11.16 0.76 -41.79
C VAL A 42 12.01 -0.32 -42.45
N ALA A 43 13.33 -0.10 -42.54
CA ALA A 43 14.24 -1.08 -43.12
C ALA A 43 14.34 -2.36 -42.25
N LEU A 44 14.44 -3.52 -42.91
CA LEU A 44 14.72 -4.79 -42.25
C LEU A 44 16.05 -4.71 -41.49
N ASN A 45 16.14 -5.34 -40.32
CA ASN A 45 17.28 -5.31 -39.40
C ASN A 45 17.62 -3.92 -38.81
N ALA A 46 16.76 -2.92 -38.99
CA ALA A 46 16.95 -1.65 -38.32
C ALA A 46 16.72 -1.80 -36.81
N THR A 47 17.58 -1.15 -36.02
CA THR A 47 17.39 -1.03 -34.57
C THR A 47 16.48 0.16 -34.27
N LEU A 48 15.40 -0.11 -33.55
CA LEU A 48 14.41 0.85 -33.09
C LEU A 48 14.48 1.00 -31.58
N LEU A 49 14.15 2.19 -31.09
CA LEU A 49 13.90 2.46 -29.68
C LEU A 49 12.39 2.41 -29.44
N LEU A 50 11.97 1.54 -28.53
CA LEU A 50 10.58 1.39 -28.14
C LEU A 50 10.36 2.00 -26.76
N THR A 51 9.33 2.82 -26.66
CA THR A 51 8.74 3.24 -25.39
C THR A 51 7.40 2.54 -25.25
N LEU A 52 7.35 1.51 -24.44
CA LEU A 52 6.14 0.78 -24.12
C LEU A 52 5.47 1.47 -22.92
N ARG A 53 4.16 1.72 -23.01
CA ARG A 53 3.34 2.29 -21.94
C ARG A 53 2.22 1.33 -21.60
N GLY A 54 2.20 0.88 -20.37
CA GLY A 54 1.15 0.03 -19.84
C GLY A 54 -0.11 0.81 -19.46
N PRO A 55 -1.22 0.09 -19.21
CA PRO A 55 -2.55 0.66 -19.00
C PRO A 55 -2.66 1.51 -17.72
N TRP A 56 -1.74 1.32 -16.77
CA TRP A 56 -1.70 2.09 -15.52
C TRP A 56 -0.61 3.15 -15.48
N GLY A 57 0.03 3.46 -16.62
CA GLY A 57 1.10 4.46 -16.70
C GLY A 57 2.50 3.92 -16.38
N GLY A 58 2.67 2.60 -16.29
CA GLY A 58 3.99 1.98 -16.26
C GLY A 58 4.71 2.18 -17.59
N GLU A 59 5.93 2.69 -17.58
CA GLU A 59 6.73 2.88 -18.80
C GLU A 59 7.90 1.88 -18.85
N SER A 60 8.17 1.34 -20.04
CA SER A 60 9.28 0.43 -20.27
C SER A 60 9.99 0.82 -21.57
N PHE A 61 11.31 0.94 -21.50
CA PHE A 61 12.14 1.29 -22.63
C PHE A 61 12.89 0.06 -23.10
N ALA A 62 12.79 -0.25 -24.39
CA ALA A 62 13.45 -1.41 -24.96
C ALA A 62 14.03 -1.08 -26.33
N ARG A 63 15.18 -1.66 -26.65
CA ARG A 63 15.69 -1.65 -28.02
C ARG A 63 15.04 -2.82 -28.74
N ALA A 64 14.72 -2.65 -30.00
CA ALA A 64 14.15 -3.73 -30.79
C ALA A 64 14.70 -3.74 -32.20
N THR A 65 14.86 -4.93 -32.78
CA THR A 65 15.34 -5.12 -34.15
C THR A 65 14.18 -5.54 -35.04
N VAL A 66 14.05 -4.91 -36.21
CA VAL A 66 13.04 -5.28 -37.21
C VAL A 66 13.38 -6.64 -37.82
N VAL A 67 12.60 -7.67 -37.50
CA VAL A 67 12.82 -9.04 -37.97
C VAL A 67 11.96 -9.43 -39.16
N ALA A 68 10.79 -8.80 -39.34
CA ALA A 68 9.96 -8.98 -40.53
C ALA A 68 9.07 -7.76 -40.79
N ILE A 69 8.75 -7.52 -42.07
CA ILE A 69 7.80 -6.50 -42.51
C ILE A 69 6.55 -7.22 -43.03
N LEU A 70 5.40 -6.97 -42.42
CA LEU A 70 4.10 -7.52 -42.80
C LEU A 70 3.27 -6.47 -43.55
N PRO A 71 2.20 -6.87 -44.26
CA PRO A 71 1.34 -5.92 -45.00
C PRO A 71 0.69 -4.84 -44.12
N ASP A 72 0.47 -5.13 -42.83
CA ASP A 72 -0.25 -4.25 -41.89
C ASP A 72 0.50 -4.03 -40.55
N ALA A 73 1.72 -4.56 -40.42
CA ALA A 73 2.50 -4.50 -39.19
C ALA A 73 3.99 -4.75 -39.42
N ILE A 74 4.79 -4.53 -38.39
CA ILE A 74 6.21 -4.90 -38.36
C ILE A 74 6.42 -5.86 -37.19
N ALA A 75 7.10 -6.97 -37.42
CA ALA A 75 7.54 -7.85 -36.35
C ALA A 75 8.89 -7.37 -35.81
N LEU A 76 8.95 -7.19 -34.50
CA LEU A 76 10.12 -6.70 -33.78
C LEU A 76 10.61 -7.76 -32.81
N ALA A 77 11.93 -7.95 -32.74
CA ALA A 77 12.57 -8.68 -31.65
C ALA A 77 13.06 -7.68 -30.61
N ILE A 78 12.57 -7.78 -29.39
CA ILE A 78 12.93 -6.90 -28.28
C ILE A 78 14.18 -7.44 -27.59
N ASP A 79 15.14 -6.56 -27.36
CA ASP A 79 16.32 -6.83 -26.56
C ASP A 79 15.98 -6.71 -25.07
N GLY A 80 16.32 -7.73 -24.28
CA GLY A 80 16.15 -7.73 -22.83
C GLY A 80 15.29 -8.87 -22.32
N ASN A 81 14.96 -8.83 -21.03
CA ASN A 81 14.08 -9.83 -20.42
C ASN A 81 12.62 -9.42 -20.63
N ALA A 82 11.92 -10.16 -21.49
CA ALA A 82 10.48 -10.01 -21.75
C ALA A 82 9.63 -9.92 -20.48
N GLU A 83 9.93 -10.75 -19.47
CA GLU A 83 9.20 -10.78 -18.20
C GLU A 83 9.42 -9.50 -17.38
N GLU A 84 10.61 -8.90 -17.46
CA GLU A 84 10.91 -7.64 -16.79
C GLU A 84 10.17 -6.47 -17.46
N HIS A 85 10.11 -6.46 -18.79
CA HIS A 85 9.34 -5.46 -19.51
C HIS A 85 7.84 -5.58 -19.21
N PHE A 86 7.30 -6.81 -19.20
CA PHE A 86 5.90 -7.07 -18.85
C PHE A 86 5.57 -6.66 -17.42
N ALA A 87 6.42 -7.03 -16.45
CA ALA A 87 6.24 -6.65 -15.05
C ALA A 87 6.25 -5.12 -14.85
N ARG A 88 7.07 -4.38 -15.60
CA ARG A 88 7.11 -2.91 -15.57
C ARG A 88 5.88 -2.25 -16.20
N LEU A 89 5.34 -2.83 -17.26
CA LEU A 89 4.14 -2.31 -17.93
C LEU A 89 2.88 -2.57 -17.11
N LEU A 90 2.82 -3.70 -16.42
CA LEU A 90 1.77 -3.99 -15.43
C LEU A 90 1.99 -3.27 -14.10
N ALA A 91 3.15 -2.65 -13.87
CA ALA A 91 3.41 -1.95 -12.62
C ALA A 91 2.51 -0.71 -12.54
N ARG A 92 1.51 -0.78 -11.66
CA ARG A 92 0.74 0.39 -11.25
C ARG A 92 1.69 1.36 -10.54
N PRO A 93 1.70 2.66 -10.86
CA PRO A 93 2.45 3.64 -10.09
C PRO A 93 2.04 3.50 -8.63
N ALA A 94 3.05 3.43 -7.76
CA ALA A 94 2.93 2.97 -6.39
C ALA A 94 1.85 3.74 -5.61
N ASP A 95 0.63 3.23 -5.63
CA ASP A 95 -0.29 3.38 -4.52
C ASP A 95 0.08 2.31 -3.50
N ASP A 96 0.43 2.79 -2.31
CA ASP A 96 0.82 2.06 -1.12
C ASP A 96 -0.38 1.25 -0.54
N SER A 97 -1.11 0.52 -1.38
CA SER A 97 -2.32 -0.23 -1.03
C SER A 97 -2.29 -1.66 -1.59
N SER A 98 -1.57 -2.53 -0.88
CA SER A 98 -2.03 -3.86 -0.48
C SER A 98 -2.47 -4.88 -1.55
N ASP A 99 -1.71 -5.07 -2.63
CA ASP A 99 -1.76 -6.35 -3.38
C ASP A 99 -0.81 -7.38 -2.75
N GLU A 100 -1.13 -7.78 -1.53
CA GLU A 100 -0.72 -9.11 -1.07
C GLU A 100 -1.85 -10.06 -1.48
N THR A 101 -1.55 -11.03 -2.33
CA THR A 101 -2.50 -12.08 -2.71
C THR A 101 -3.13 -12.72 -1.47
N PRO A 102 -4.41 -13.12 -1.52
CA PRO A 102 -5.12 -13.67 -0.35
C PRO A 102 -4.37 -14.86 0.27
N GLU A 103 -3.69 -15.68 -0.55
CA GLU A 103 -2.83 -16.77 -0.10
C GLU A 103 -1.62 -16.31 0.73
N LYS A 104 -0.93 -15.23 0.33
CA LYS A 104 0.19 -14.66 1.10
C LYS A 104 -0.29 -14.05 2.41
N LYS A 105 -1.44 -13.36 2.41
CA LYS A 105 -2.05 -12.84 3.64
C LYS A 105 -2.39 -13.97 4.60
N GLN A 106 -3.03 -15.03 4.12
CA GLN A 106 -3.37 -16.22 4.93
C GLN A 106 -2.11 -16.84 5.55
N ASN A 107 -1.06 -17.03 4.76
CA ASN A 107 0.22 -17.58 5.24
C ASN A 107 0.85 -16.71 6.34
N ILE A 108 0.79 -15.38 6.23
CA ILE A 108 1.32 -14.47 7.26
C ILE A 108 0.45 -14.51 8.52
N TRP A 109 -0.87 -14.50 8.37
CA TRP A 109 -1.82 -14.63 9.48
C TRP A 109 -1.59 -15.89 10.30
N ASP A 110 -1.49 -17.04 9.61
CA ASP A 110 -1.31 -18.34 10.27
C ASP A 110 0.06 -18.42 10.94
N ARG A 111 1.10 -17.90 10.29
CA ARG A 111 2.44 -17.80 10.87
C ARG A 111 2.44 -16.98 12.15
N ILE A 112 1.88 -15.77 12.15
CA ILE A 112 1.90 -14.88 13.34
C ILE A 112 1.09 -15.48 14.48
N ARG A 113 -0.03 -16.16 14.19
CA ARG A 113 -0.82 -16.85 15.22
C ARG A 113 -0.09 -18.04 15.83
N ALA A 114 0.74 -18.73 15.06
CA ALA A 114 1.56 -19.84 15.54
C ALA A 114 2.76 -19.40 16.40
N LEU A 115 3.18 -18.13 16.32
CA LEU A 115 4.27 -17.61 17.14
C LEU A 115 3.90 -17.59 18.63
N SER A 116 4.88 -17.96 19.45
CA SER A 116 4.80 -17.77 20.89
C SER A 116 4.74 -16.29 21.27
N GLN A 117 4.30 -16.01 22.51
CA GLN A 117 4.23 -14.65 23.05
C GLN A 117 5.59 -13.93 22.98
N MET A 118 6.69 -14.63 23.30
CA MET A 118 8.04 -14.06 23.26
C MET A 118 8.46 -13.72 21.82
N GLU A 119 8.15 -14.58 20.86
CA GLU A 119 8.46 -14.32 19.45
C GLU A 119 7.67 -13.15 18.90
N LYS A 120 6.38 -13.03 19.26
CA LYS A 120 5.56 -11.86 18.91
C LYS A 120 6.12 -10.56 19.48
N LEU A 121 6.60 -10.59 20.73
CA LEU A 121 7.25 -9.43 21.35
C LEU A 121 8.48 -8.97 20.58
N LEU A 122 9.34 -9.92 20.18
CA LEU A 122 10.55 -9.65 19.40
C LEU A 122 10.21 -9.19 17.96
N LEU A 123 9.15 -9.75 17.37
CA LEU A 123 8.68 -9.36 16.05
C LEU A 123 8.13 -7.93 16.05
N ALA A 124 7.33 -7.56 17.06
CA ALA A 124 6.64 -6.28 17.13
C ALA A 124 7.56 -5.07 16.94
N VAL A 125 8.79 -5.11 17.46
CA VAL A 125 9.77 -4.02 17.35
C VAL A 125 10.21 -3.77 15.91
N LYS A 126 10.25 -4.80 15.08
CA LYS A 126 10.74 -4.78 13.69
C LYS A 126 9.67 -5.09 12.65
N ALA A 127 8.41 -5.20 13.08
CA ALA A 127 7.30 -5.64 12.27
C ALA A 127 7.05 -4.73 11.06
N ASP A 128 6.83 -5.35 9.90
CA ASP A 128 6.43 -4.70 8.67
C ASP A 128 4.94 -4.32 8.71
N ARG A 129 4.46 -3.52 7.74
CA ARG A 129 3.11 -2.93 7.76
C ARG A 129 2.00 -3.96 7.97
N THR A 130 2.07 -5.09 7.26
CA THR A 130 1.08 -6.17 7.38
C THR A 130 1.16 -6.84 8.73
N GLU A 131 2.35 -7.14 9.23
CA GLU A 131 2.55 -7.76 10.54
C GLU A 131 2.06 -6.83 11.67
N ARG A 132 2.30 -5.51 11.57
CA ARG A 132 1.77 -4.53 12.53
C ARG A 132 0.25 -4.51 12.53
N ALA A 133 -0.40 -4.57 11.38
CA ALA A 133 -1.87 -4.61 11.29
C ALA A 133 -2.45 -5.81 12.04
N LEU A 134 -1.73 -6.95 12.04
CA LEU A 134 -2.12 -8.16 12.76
C LEU A 134 -1.82 -8.06 14.25
N LEU A 135 -0.63 -7.59 14.62
CA LEU A 135 -0.20 -7.46 16.01
C LEU A 135 -0.98 -6.37 16.78
N LEU A 136 -1.55 -5.37 16.08
CA LEU A 136 -2.45 -4.37 16.68
C LEU A 136 -3.74 -4.98 17.25
N GLN A 137 -4.09 -6.20 16.84
CA GLN A 137 -5.26 -6.93 17.30
C GLN A 137 -4.89 -8.04 18.30
N ASP A 138 -3.68 -8.01 18.87
CA ASP A 138 -3.26 -8.98 19.87
C ASP A 138 -3.88 -8.67 21.24
N ASN A 139 -4.26 -9.72 21.97
CA ASN A 139 -4.85 -9.59 23.31
C ASN A 139 -3.81 -9.33 24.40
N ASP A 140 -2.54 -9.65 24.14
CA ASP A 140 -1.48 -9.43 25.12
C ASP A 140 -1.02 -7.96 25.14
N PRO A 141 -1.19 -7.24 26.26
CA PRO A 141 -0.74 -5.85 26.37
C PRO A 141 0.78 -5.72 26.16
N ARG A 142 1.58 -6.74 26.47
CA ARG A 142 3.04 -6.67 26.27
C ARG A 142 3.39 -6.57 24.80
N VAL A 143 2.70 -7.31 23.93
CA VAL A 143 2.90 -7.26 22.47
C VAL A 143 2.56 -5.87 21.94
N LEU A 144 1.42 -5.31 22.36
CA LEU A 144 1.00 -3.95 21.98
C LEU A 144 2.00 -2.88 22.48
N LEU A 145 2.50 -3.01 23.71
CA LEU A 145 3.53 -2.12 24.25
C LEU A 145 4.85 -2.22 23.48
N SER A 146 5.24 -3.43 23.06
CA SER A 146 6.42 -3.62 22.20
C SER A 146 6.22 -2.96 20.83
N LEU A 147 5.00 -3.08 20.27
CA LEU A 147 4.64 -2.48 18.99
C LEU A 147 4.71 -0.95 19.02
N LEU A 148 4.32 -0.31 20.13
CA LEU A 148 4.47 1.14 20.32
C LEU A 148 5.91 1.65 20.27
N ARG A 149 6.91 0.75 20.39
CA ARG A 149 8.35 1.09 20.29
C ARG A 149 8.90 0.92 18.86
N ASN A 150 8.07 0.44 17.92
CA ASN A 150 8.48 0.25 16.54
C ASN A 150 8.62 1.63 15.84
N PRO A 151 9.80 1.96 15.26
CA PRO A 151 10.03 3.26 14.63
C PRO A 151 9.22 3.47 13.34
N ARG A 152 8.68 2.40 12.76
CA ARG A 152 7.82 2.44 11.56
C ARG A 152 6.33 2.55 11.89
N LEU A 153 5.96 2.59 13.18
CA LEU A 153 4.56 2.71 13.60
C LEU A 153 4.04 4.11 13.27
N THR A 154 2.89 4.17 12.60
CA THR A 154 2.29 5.45 12.19
C THR A 154 1.28 5.96 13.21
N VAL A 155 1.01 7.28 13.16
CA VAL A 155 -0.01 7.90 14.02
C VAL A 155 -1.40 7.33 13.73
N ASP A 156 -1.71 7.03 12.47
CA ASP A 156 -3.00 6.43 12.08
C ASP A 156 -3.18 5.02 12.66
N GLU A 157 -2.10 4.24 12.73
CA GLU A 157 -2.08 2.93 13.39
C GLU A 157 -2.39 3.06 14.89
N VAL A 158 -1.80 4.06 15.56
CA VAL A 158 -2.08 4.36 16.98
C VAL A 158 -3.51 4.88 17.18
N ALA A 159 -4.04 5.69 16.27
CA ALA A 159 -5.42 6.16 16.33
C ALA A 159 -6.42 5.00 16.20
N ARG A 160 -6.12 4.01 15.34
CA ARG A 160 -6.90 2.77 15.26
C ARG A 160 -6.81 1.95 16.56
N LEU A 161 -5.62 1.83 17.14
CA LEU A 161 -5.43 1.16 18.44
C LEU A 161 -6.24 1.84 19.55
N ALA A 162 -6.21 3.18 19.60
CA ALA A 162 -6.95 3.97 20.57
C ALA A 162 -8.47 3.76 20.49
N LYS A 163 -9.01 3.49 19.30
CA LYS A 163 -10.43 3.17 19.06
C LYS A 163 -10.77 1.68 19.25
N SER A 164 -9.76 0.81 19.39
CA SER A 164 -9.95 -0.65 19.38
C SER A 164 -10.42 -1.24 20.72
N SER A 165 -11.07 -2.40 20.67
CA SER A 165 -11.43 -3.19 21.86
C SER A 165 -10.22 -3.84 22.56
N PHE A 166 -9.07 -3.92 21.88
CA PHE A 166 -7.81 -4.48 22.39
C PHE A 166 -7.02 -3.48 23.24
N LEU A 167 -7.48 -2.22 23.33
CA LEU A 167 -6.87 -1.23 24.21
C LEU A 167 -6.91 -1.71 25.67
N THR A 168 -5.78 -1.58 26.34
CA THR A 168 -5.63 -1.88 27.78
C THR A 168 -5.15 -0.65 28.53
N TYR A 169 -5.30 -0.67 29.85
CA TYR A 169 -4.84 0.42 30.74
C TYR A 169 -3.37 0.79 30.47
N GLN A 170 -2.49 -0.20 30.44
CA GLN A 170 -1.05 0.02 30.27
C GLN A 170 -0.71 0.64 28.91
N VAL A 171 -1.40 0.19 27.85
CA VAL A 171 -1.21 0.71 26.49
C VAL A 171 -1.72 2.15 26.41
N ALA A 172 -2.89 2.45 26.96
CA ALA A 172 -3.44 3.80 27.00
C ALA A 172 -2.55 4.77 27.78
N ASP A 173 -1.98 4.34 28.91
CA ASP A 173 -1.06 5.16 29.72
C ASP A 173 0.20 5.54 28.92
N VAL A 174 0.79 4.61 28.19
CA VAL A 174 1.95 4.89 27.33
C VAL A 174 1.58 5.82 26.18
N ILE A 175 0.43 5.63 25.53
CA ILE A 175 -0.02 6.52 24.46
C ILE A 175 -0.15 7.96 24.98
N ILE A 176 -0.79 8.15 26.14
CA ILE A 176 -1.02 9.47 26.74
C ILE A 176 0.28 10.15 27.17
N LYS A 177 1.25 9.40 27.68
CA LYS A 177 2.56 9.94 28.07
C LYS A 177 3.44 10.29 26.88
N THR A 178 3.13 9.78 25.70
CA THR A 178 3.94 10.02 24.49
C THR A 178 3.37 11.19 23.69
N GLY A 179 4.05 12.33 23.75
CA GLY A 179 3.60 13.57 23.11
C GLY A 179 3.36 13.45 21.60
N GLN A 180 4.14 12.62 20.89
CA GLN A 180 3.99 12.43 19.45
C GLN A 180 2.62 11.86 19.06
N TRP A 181 2.05 10.98 19.89
CA TRP A 181 0.72 10.40 19.66
C TRP A 181 -0.36 11.37 20.09
N MET A 182 -0.19 12.01 21.25
CA MET A 182 -1.15 12.95 21.80
C MET A 182 -1.28 14.25 20.99
N ALA A 183 -0.33 14.58 20.12
CA ALA A 183 -0.44 15.71 19.20
C ALA A 183 -1.62 15.56 18.21
N ASN A 184 -1.96 14.32 17.83
CA ASN A 184 -3.00 14.04 16.85
C ASN A 184 -4.40 13.99 17.49
N LEU A 185 -5.36 14.69 16.88
CA LEU A 185 -6.73 14.79 17.38
C LEU A 185 -7.48 13.44 17.36
N ASP A 186 -7.30 12.63 16.32
CA ASP A 186 -7.96 11.31 16.20
C ASP A 186 -7.53 10.33 17.29
N VAL A 187 -6.26 10.40 17.71
CA VAL A 187 -5.77 9.61 18.85
C VAL A 187 -6.49 10.05 20.13
N ARG A 188 -6.57 11.35 20.38
CA ARG A 188 -7.24 11.91 21.56
C ARG A 188 -8.73 11.56 21.61
N LEU A 189 -9.44 11.75 20.49
CA LEU A 189 -10.85 11.38 20.36
C LEU A 189 -11.05 9.88 20.50
N GLY A 190 -10.17 9.07 19.88
CA GLY A 190 -10.20 7.62 19.99
C GLY A 190 -10.11 7.15 21.44
N LEU A 191 -9.17 7.69 22.21
CA LEU A 191 -9.04 7.38 23.63
C LEU A 191 -10.28 7.82 24.42
N ILE A 192 -10.80 9.02 24.21
CA ILE A 192 -11.96 9.53 24.97
C ILE A 192 -13.21 8.68 24.75
N HIS A 193 -13.46 8.25 23.52
CA HIS A 193 -14.66 7.48 23.19
C HIS A 193 -14.54 5.98 23.54
N ASN A 194 -13.33 5.49 23.80
CA ASN A 194 -13.11 4.08 24.10
C ASN A 194 -13.50 3.74 25.55
N ALA A 195 -14.36 2.73 25.72
CA ALA A 195 -14.81 2.23 27.01
C ALA A 195 -13.68 1.64 27.88
N LYS A 196 -12.56 1.23 27.27
CA LYS A 196 -11.36 0.73 27.98
C LYS A 196 -10.46 1.84 28.51
N THR A 197 -10.69 3.09 28.11
CA THR A 197 -9.94 4.23 28.64
C THR A 197 -10.44 4.59 30.04
N PRO A 198 -9.56 4.62 31.05
CA PRO A 198 -9.94 5.02 32.40
C PRO A 198 -10.53 6.44 32.44
N PRO A 199 -11.56 6.70 33.26
CA PRO A 199 -12.18 8.02 33.36
C PRO A 199 -11.17 9.13 33.70
N ALA A 200 -10.19 8.84 34.57
CA ALA A 200 -9.13 9.78 34.94
C ALA A 200 -8.27 10.20 33.73
N PHE A 201 -8.05 9.29 32.78
CA PHE A 201 -7.32 9.61 31.56
C PHE A 201 -8.18 10.45 30.62
N ALA A 202 -9.44 10.07 30.42
CA ALA A 202 -10.34 10.81 29.56
C ALA A 202 -10.56 12.26 30.05
N LEU A 203 -10.68 12.49 31.35
CA LEU A 203 -10.77 13.83 31.94
C LEU A 203 -9.52 14.69 31.72
N ARG A 204 -8.33 14.09 31.61
CA ARG A 204 -7.08 14.80 31.29
C ARG A 204 -6.99 15.19 29.82
N ILE A 205 -7.60 14.39 28.94
CA ILE A 205 -7.61 14.63 27.49
C ILE A 205 -8.66 15.68 27.12
N LEU A 206 -9.82 15.67 27.80
CA LEU A 206 -10.95 16.56 27.51
C LEU A 206 -10.58 18.04 27.30
N PRO A 207 -9.80 18.72 28.17
CA PRO A 207 -9.45 20.13 27.97
C PRO A 207 -8.49 20.38 26.79
N THR A 208 -7.93 19.34 26.17
CA THR A 208 -7.03 19.44 25.01
C THR A 208 -7.77 19.30 23.67
N LEU A 209 -9.08 19.10 23.70
CA LEU A 209 -9.92 18.99 22.51
C LEU A 209 -10.44 20.37 22.04
N PRO A 210 -10.75 20.51 20.74
CA PRO A 210 -11.48 21.67 20.23
C PRO A 210 -12.86 21.79 20.87
N GLU A 211 -13.36 23.02 21.01
CA GLU A 211 -14.67 23.31 21.63
C GLU A 211 -15.84 22.58 20.93
N SER A 212 -15.76 22.39 19.61
CA SER A 212 -16.74 21.63 18.83
C SER A 212 -16.87 20.18 19.31
N GLU A 213 -15.74 19.54 19.60
CA GLU A 213 -15.68 18.15 20.06
C GLU A 213 -16.13 18.04 21.52
N VAL A 214 -15.74 18.99 22.38
CA VAL A 214 -16.20 19.03 23.78
C VAL A 214 -17.73 19.13 23.84
N ARG A 215 -18.33 20.02 23.03
CA ARG A 215 -19.80 20.15 22.93
C ARG A 215 -20.47 18.88 22.41
N SER A 216 -19.82 18.16 21.49
CA SER A 216 -20.29 16.86 21.01
C SER A 216 -20.31 15.82 22.14
N ILE A 217 -19.24 15.75 22.93
CA ILE A 217 -19.11 14.84 24.07
C ILE A 217 -20.13 15.17 25.17
N ALA A 218 -20.40 16.44 25.46
CA ALA A 218 -21.43 16.83 26.43
C ALA A 218 -22.83 16.30 26.05
N ARG A 219 -23.16 16.32 24.75
CA ARG A 219 -24.46 15.87 24.23
C ARG A 219 -24.56 14.35 24.12
N GLY A 220 -23.49 13.68 23.66
CA GLY A 220 -23.50 12.28 23.24
C GLY A 220 -22.56 11.34 24.00
N GLY A 221 -21.85 11.82 25.02
CA GLY A 221 -20.76 11.07 25.67
C GLY A 221 -21.17 9.70 26.20
N SER A 222 -20.27 8.72 26.10
CA SER A 222 -20.49 7.36 26.61
C SER A 222 -20.39 7.27 28.15
N ASN A 223 -19.72 8.20 28.80
CA ASN A 223 -19.47 8.22 30.25
C ASN A 223 -20.09 9.46 30.91
N MET A 224 -20.89 9.27 31.97
CA MET A 224 -21.53 10.36 32.71
C MET A 224 -20.52 11.38 33.26
N ALA A 225 -19.34 10.92 33.71
CA ALA A 225 -18.30 11.82 34.22
C ALA A 225 -17.73 12.75 33.15
N LEU A 226 -17.71 12.31 31.88
CA LEU A 226 -17.29 13.15 30.76
C LEU A 226 -18.38 14.15 30.38
N LYS A 227 -19.66 13.74 30.46
CA LYS A 227 -20.78 14.66 30.21
C LYS A 227 -20.85 15.79 31.22
N THR A 228 -20.53 15.53 32.49
CA THR A 228 -20.56 16.58 33.52
C THR A 228 -19.35 17.51 33.47
N ALA A 229 -18.24 17.06 32.87
CA ALA A 229 -17.00 17.82 32.79
C ALA A 229 -16.84 18.61 31.47
N ALA A 230 -17.60 18.25 30.43
CA ALA A 230 -17.61 18.89 29.11
C ALA A 230 -18.64 20.02 29.03
#